data_AF-A0A7S3I4E1-F1
#
_entry.id   AF-A0A7S3I4E1-F1
#
_cell.length_a   1.000
_cell.length_b   1.000
_cell.length_c   1.000
_cell.angle_alpha   90.00
_cell.angle_beta   90.00
_cell.angle_gamma   90.00
#
_symmetry.space_group_name_H-M   'P 1'
#
loop_
_entity.id
_entity.type
_entity.pdbx_description
1 polymer ?
#
loop_
_entity_poly.entity_id
_entity_poly.type
_entity_poly.pdbx_seq_one_letter_code
_entity_poly.pdbx_strand_id
1 'polypeptide(L)'
;MDDTFVDPFLLTATLILTLLLIFGNIYFIAHYSHHADSFFGSSTAAKAVLVLGYMLAQGQLLMLPLDVQNTREGTNIEMYMMWYIVIMASLFYIAIALPFGLFFSETDEEKEFKWRICQAFKNQVILLVVLAVIIFPTYVTMNYAYFPVNVHTCDVVQ
;
A
#
# COMPACT_ATOMS: atom_id res chain seq x y z
N MET A 1 -24.45 5.28 -26.90
CA MET A 1 -23.47 5.07 -25.84
C MET A 1 -23.95 3.81 -25.16
N ASP A 2 -23.52 2.66 -25.65
CA ASP A 2 -23.77 1.42 -24.92
C ASP A 2 -22.97 1.56 -23.64
N ASP A 3 -23.66 1.55 -22.50
CA ASP A 3 -23.03 1.44 -21.19
C ASP A 3 -22.38 0.05 -21.13
N THR A 4 -21.17 -0.06 -21.67
CA THR A 4 -20.33 -1.25 -21.56
C THR A 4 -19.89 -1.35 -20.11
N PHE A 5 -20.79 -1.89 -19.30
CA PHE A 5 -20.53 -2.28 -17.93
C PHE A 5 -19.36 -3.25 -17.93
N VAL A 6 -18.39 -2.99 -17.07
CA VAL A 6 -17.15 -3.76 -16.84
C VAL A 6 -17.34 -5.24 -17.12
N ASP A 7 -16.44 -5.84 -17.91
CA ASP A 7 -16.50 -7.23 -18.33
C ASP A 7 -16.75 -8.16 -17.11
N PRO A 8 -17.89 -8.88 -17.07
CA PRO A 8 -18.27 -9.72 -15.92
C PRO A 8 -17.26 -10.84 -15.65
N PHE A 9 -16.52 -11.29 -16.67
CA PHE A 9 -15.44 -12.26 -16.49
C PHE A 9 -14.31 -11.66 -15.64
N LEU A 10 -13.90 -10.43 -15.95
CA LEU A 10 -12.85 -9.75 -15.22
C LEU A 10 -13.24 -9.49 -13.77
N LEU A 11 -14.47 -9.00 -13.57
CA LEU A 11 -14.97 -8.69 -12.24
C LEU A 11 -14.97 -9.94 -11.34
N THR A 12 -15.39 -11.08 -11.91
CA THR A 12 -15.40 -12.37 -11.22
C THR A 12 -13.98 -12.84 -10.91
N ALA A 13 -13.05 -12.75 -11.86
CA ALA A 13 -11.66 -13.13 -11.67
C ALA A 13 -10.96 -12.26 -10.61
N THR A 14 -11.16 -10.95 -10.66
CA THR A 14 -10.62 -10.00 -9.67
C THR A 14 -11.19 -10.27 -8.28
N LEU A 15 -12.48 -10.60 -8.16
CA LEU A 15 -13.09 -10.95 -6.87
C LEU A 15 -12.51 -12.25 -6.29
N ILE A 16 -12.35 -13.29 -7.10
CA ILE A 16 -11.73 -14.56 -6.67
C ILE A 16 -10.28 -14.33 -6.24
N LEU A 17 -9.50 -13.59 -7.04
CA LEU A 17 -8.12 -13.29 -6.74
C LEU A 17 -7.99 -12.48 -5.45
N THR A 18 -8.87 -11.50 -5.22
CA THR A 18 -8.92 -10.71 -3.98
C THR A 18 -9.19 -11.60 -2.76
N LEU A 19 -10.14 -12.53 -2.86
CA LEU A 19 -10.44 -13.46 -1.76
C LEU A 19 -9.25 -14.38 -1.46
N LEU A 20 -8.63 -14.98 -2.48
CA LEU A 20 -7.44 -15.82 -2.31
C LEU A 20 -6.29 -15.05 -1.65
N LEU A 21 -6.10 -13.80 -2.06
CA LEU A 21 -5.10 -12.90 -1.51
C LEU A 21 -5.38 -12.51 -0.05
N ILE A 22 -6.65 -12.27 0.33
CA ILE A 22 -7.06 -12.05 1.73
C ILE A 22 -6.73 -13.28 2.58
N PHE A 23 -7.14 -14.47 2.14
CA PHE A 23 -6.86 -15.70 2.87
C PHE A 23 -5.35 -15.98 2.96
N GLY A 24 -4.61 -15.71 1.89
CA GLY A 24 -3.15 -15.79 1.86
C GLY A 24 -2.50 -14.87 2.89
N ASN A 25 -2.96 -13.62 3.02
CA ASN A 25 -2.43 -12.67 4.02
C ASN A 25 -2.66 -13.17 5.45
N ILE A 26 -3.87 -13.63 5.75
CA ILE A 26 -4.22 -14.13 7.08
C ILE A 26 -3.38 -15.38 7.40
N TYR A 27 -3.24 -16.30 6.44
CA TYR A 27 -2.40 -17.49 6.58
C TYR A 27 -0.94 -17.12 6.83
N PHE A 28 -0.39 -16.18 6.05
CA PHE A 28 0.99 -15.72 6.20
C PHE A 28 1.23 -15.19 7.62
N ILE A 29 0.35 -14.30 8.10
CA ILE A 29 0.46 -13.75 9.46
C ILE A 29 0.33 -14.84 10.53
N ALA A 30 -0.61 -15.78 10.36
CA ALA A 30 -0.79 -16.88 11.30
C ALA A 30 0.43 -17.81 11.35
N HIS A 31 1.03 -18.10 10.20
CA HIS A 31 2.18 -19.00 10.08
C HIS A 31 3.48 -18.37 10.63
N TYR A 32 3.70 -17.07 10.39
CA TYR A 32 4.88 -16.34 10.86
C TYR A 32 4.70 -15.70 12.25
N SER A 33 3.53 -15.88 12.89
CA SER A 33 3.35 -15.50 14.29
C SER A 33 4.20 -16.39 15.18
N HIS A 34 4.86 -15.81 16.19
CA HIS A 34 5.64 -16.56 17.17
C HIS A 34 4.76 -17.63 17.84
N HIS A 35 5.27 -18.84 18.10
CA HIS A 35 4.47 -19.93 18.71
C HIS A 35 3.88 -19.60 20.09
N ALA A 36 4.40 -18.56 20.75
CA ALA A 36 3.90 -18.05 22.03
C ALA A 36 2.73 -17.05 21.86
N ASP A 37 2.56 -16.49 20.66
CA ASP A 37 1.47 -15.60 20.31
C ASP A 37 0.29 -16.41 19.78
N SER A 38 -0.78 -16.47 20.57
CA SER A 38 -2.06 -17.01 20.09
C SER A 38 -2.57 -16.24 18.86
N PHE A 39 -3.41 -16.90 18.07
CA PHE A 39 -4.03 -16.32 16.86
C PHE A 39 -4.75 -14.98 17.16
N PHE A 40 -5.36 -14.85 18.35
CA PHE A 40 -5.95 -13.62 18.91
C PHE A 40 -5.21 -13.12 20.17
N GLY A 41 -3.89 -13.30 20.23
CA GLY A 41 -3.07 -12.94 21.39
C GLY A 41 -2.82 -11.43 21.57
N SER A 42 -1.86 -11.12 22.44
CA SER A 42 -1.56 -9.75 22.93
C SER A 42 -1.26 -8.72 21.83
N SER A 43 -0.78 -9.18 20.67
CA SER A 43 -0.40 -8.33 19.53
C SER A 43 -1.47 -8.20 18.43
N THR A 44 -2.75 -8.42 18.74
CA THR A 44 -3.84 -8.37 17.74
C THR A 44 -3.90 -7.03 16.99
N ALA A 45 -3.60 -5.91 17.67
CA ALA A 45 -3.57 -4.59 17.05
C ALA A 45 -2.48 -4.45 15.97
N ALA A 46 -1.27 -4.96 16.22
CA ALA A 46 -0.17 -4.92 15.26
C ALA A 46 -0.45 -5.84 14.05
N LYS A 47 -1.02 -7.03 14.31
CA LYS A 47 -1.47 -7.95 13.25
C LYS A 47 -2.54 -7.32 12.36
N ALA A 48 -3.51 -6.60 12.95
CA ALA A 48 -4.54 -5.89 12.19
C ALA A 48 -3.94 -4.80 11.28
N VAL A 49 -2.97 -4.02 11.79
CA VAL A 49 -2.23 -3.06 10.97
C VAL A 49 -1.58 -3.79 9.79
N LEU A 50 -0.83 -4.87 10.01
CA LEU A 50 -0.18 -5.63 8.93
C LEU A 50 -1.16 -6.14 7.87
N VAL A 51 -2.32 -6.69 8.25
CA VAL A 51 -3.36 -7.11 7.30
C VAL A 51 -3.81 -5.93 6.42
N LEU A 52 -4.07 -4.77 7.02
CA LEU A 52 -4.46 -3.57 6.27
C LEU A 52 -3.37 -3.13 5.29
N GLY A 53 -2.10 -3.24 5.66
CA GLY A 53 -0.97 -2.98 4.76
C GLY A 53 -0.94 -3.92 3.55
N TYR A 54 -1.13 -5.22 3.78
CA TYR A 54 -1.20 -6.18 2.69
C TYR A 54 -2.40 -5.94 1.77
N MET A 55 -3.56 -5.59 2.33
CA MET A 55 -4.75 -5.23 1.55
C MET A 55 -4.51 -4.01 0.67
N LEU A 56 -3.84 -2.98 1.20
CA LEU A 56 -3.54 -1.76 0.45
C LEU A 56 -2.56 -2.04 -0.71
N ALA A 57 -1.53 -2.85 -0.47
CA ALA A 57 -0.59 -3.28 -1.51
C ALA A 57 -1.26 -4.13 -2.59
N GLN A 58 -2.19 -5.01 -2.21
CA GLN A 58 -2.97 -5.81 -3.15
C GLN A 58 -3.90 -4.95 -4.00
N GLY A 59 -4.51 -3.92 -3.40
CA GLY A 59 -5.30 -2.93 -4.13
C GLY A 59 -4.51 -2.29 -5.27
N GLN A 60 -3.25 -1.90 -5.03
CA GLN A 60 -2.37 -1.35 -6.06
C GLN A 60 -2.09 -2.34 -7.19
N LEU A 61 -1.87 -3.61 -6.85
CA LEU A 61 -1.61 -4.66 -7.85
C LEU A 61 -2.83 -4.92 -8.74
N LEU A 62 -4.03 -4.90 -8.18
CA LEU A 62 -5.28 -5.08 -8.92
C LEU A 62 -5.69 -3.86 -9.75
N MET A 63 -5.23 -2.66 -9.38
CA MET A 63 -5.47 -1.45 -10.18
C MET A 63 -4.70 -1.44 -11.52
N LEU A 64 -3.55 -2.09 -11.60
CA LEU A 64 -2.75 -2.13 -12.83
C LEU A 64 -3.50 -2.74 -14.04
N PRO A 65 -4.08 -3.96 -13.96
CA PRO A 65 -4.84 -4.51 -15.07
C PRO A 65 -6.12 -3.70 -15.36
N LEU A 66 -6.71 -3.09 -14.33
CA LEU A 66 -7.88 -2.21 -14.49
C LEU A 66 -7.52 -0.94 -15.29
N ASP A 67 -6.34 -0.36 -15.07
CA ASP A 67 -5.84 0.80 -15.82
C ASP A 67 -5.63 0.48 -17.31
N VAL A 68 -4.98 -0.66 -17.58
CA VAL A 68 -4.77 -1.15 -18.95
C VAL A 68 -6.10 -1.36 -19.67
N GLN A 69 -7.11 -1.90 -19.00
CA GLN A 69 -8.41 -2.14 -19.61
C GLN A 69 -9.22 -0.87 -19.78
N ASN A 70 -9.18 0.04 -18.79
CA ASN A 70 -9.84 1.33 -18.89
C ASN A 70 -9.34 2.13 -20.10
N THR A 71 -8.04 2.05 -20.38
CA THR A 71 -7.42 2.70 -21.55
C THR A 71 -7.80 2.02 -22.87
N ARG A 72 -7.95 0.69 -22.89
CA ARG A 72 -8.26 -0.08 -24.12
C ARG A 72 -9.72 0.02 -24.53
N GLU A 73 -10.63 -0.15 -23.57
CA GLU A 73 -12.07 -0.19 -23.80
C GLU A 73 -12.71 1.21 -23.73
N GLY A 74 -11.94 2.23 -23.33
CA GLY A 74 -12.41 3.60 -23.23
C GLY A 74 -13.52 3.78 -22.18
N THR A 75 -13.44 3.05 -21.07
CA THR A 75 -14.43 3.16 -19.98
C THR A 75 -14.34 4.51 -19.26
N ASN A 76 -15.43 4.95 -18.62
CA ASN A 76 -15.52 6.25 -17.96
C ASN A 76 -14.91 6.29 -16.54
N ILE A 77 -13.94 5.43 -16.21
CA ILE A 77 -13.32 5.44 -14.88
C ILE A 77 -12.19 6.48 -14.86
N GLU A 78 -12.27 7.43 -13.94
CA GLU A 78 -11.24 8.46 -13.75
C GLU A 78 -10.02 7.88 -13.02
N MET A 79 -9.16 7.22 -13.79
CA MET A 79 -8.02 6.47 -13.29
C MET A 79 -6.98 7.33 -12.56
N TYR A 80 -6.78 8.58 -13.00
CA TYR A 80 -5.88 9.53 -12.33
C TYR A 80 -6.28 9.81 -10.88
N MET A 81 -7.56 10.06 -10.63
CA MET A 81 -8.07 10.31 -9.29
C MET A 81 -7.96 9.06 -8.41
N MET A 82 -8.23 7.88 -8.96
CA MET A 82 -8.13 6.61 -8.24
C MET A 82 -6.68 6.30 -7.83
N TRP A 83 -5.72 6.46 -8.75
CA TRP A 83 -4.30 6.34 -8.43
C TRP A 83 -3.85 7.34 -7.37
N TYR A 84 -4.28 8.60 -7.48
CA TYR A 84 -3.94 9.63 -6.51
C TYR A 84 -4.40 9.25 -5.10
N ILE A 85 -5.63 8.78 -4.94
CA ILE A 85 -6.18 8.34 -3.65
C ILE A 85 -5.35 7.19 -3.07
N VAL A 86 -5.05 6.16 -3.87
CA VAL A 86 -4.33 4.98 -3.38
C VAL A 86 -2.88 5.31 -3.05
N ILE A 87 -2.20 6.14 -3.86
CA ILE A 87 -0.84 6.58 -3.58
C ILE A 87 -0.81 7.42 -2.29
N MET A 88 -1.74 8.35 -2.10
CA MET A 88 -1.81 9.16 -0.87
C MET A 88 -2.15 8.31 0.36
N ALA A 89 -3.07 7.34 0.23
CA ALA A 89 -3.36 6.38 1.29
C ALA A 89 -2.13 5.53 1.64
N SER A 90 -1.36 5.08 0.64
CA SER A 90 -0.13 4.31 0.85
C SER A 90 0.98 5.13 1.50
N LEU A 91 1.14 6.39 1.12
CA LEU A 91 2.08 7.31 1.75
C LEU A 91 1.72 7.51 3.23
N PHE A 92 0.45 7.78 3.54
CA PHE A 92 -0.03 7.90 4.91
C PHE A 92 0.20 6.61 5.70
N TYR A 93 -0.09 5.46 5.11
CA TYR A 93 0.06 4.17 5.76
C TYR A 93 1.52 3.85 6.09
N ILE A 94 2.44 4.05 5.13
CA ILE A 94 3.87 3.78 5.31
C ILE A 94 4.52 4.80 6.26
N ALA A 95 4.17 6.09 6.14
CA ALA A 95 4.81 7.14 6.93
C ALA A 95 4.27 7.23 8.37
N ILE A 96 3.00 6.88 8.59
CA ILE A 96 2.32 7.09 9.88
C ILE A 96 1.80 5.79 10.47
N ALA A 97 0.87 5.11 9.80
CA ALA A 97 0.13 3.99 10.40
C ALA A 97 1.03 2.79 10.76
N LEU A 98 1.92 2.40 9.85
CA LEU A 98 2.83 1.28 10.01
C LEU A 98 3.88 1.52 11.13
N PRO A 99 4.69 2.61 11.10
CA PRO A 99 5.67 2.87 12.15
C PRO A 99 5.01 3.11 13.51
N PHE A 100 3.84 3.76 13.55
CA PHE A 100 3.08 3.91 14.79
C PHE A 100 2.65 2.56 15.36
N GLY A 101 2.14 1.65 14.51
CA GLY A 101 1.77 0.29 14.89
C GLY A 101 2.96 -0.51 15.44
N LEU A 102 4.13 -0.38 14.80
CA LEU A 102 5.38 -1.01 15.25
C LEU A 102 5.81 -0.47 16.61
N PHE A 103 5.91 0.85 16.78
CA PHE A 103 6.30 1.45 18.05
C PHE A 103 5.31 1.13 19.17
N PHE A 104 4.01 1.08 18.86
CA PHE A 104 2.99 0.68 19.84
C PHE A 104 3.17 -0.79 20.25
N SER A 105 3.50 -1.69 19.32
CA SER A 105 3.76 -3.10 19.62
C SER A 105 5.01 -3.33 20.46
N GLU A 106 6.01 -2.44 20.36
CA GLU A 106 7.24 -2.51 21.15
C GLU A 106 7.07 -1.94 22.58
N THR A 107 5.98 -1.22 22.84
CA THR A 107 5.71 -0.71 24.20
C THR A 107 5.32 -1.84 25.15
N ASP A 108 5.89 -1.75 26.35
CA ASP A 108 5.64 -2.65 27.47
C ASP A 108 4.14 -2.79 27.79
N GLU A 109 3.65 -4.03 27.78
CA GLU A 109 2.23 -4.37 27.94
C GLU A 109 1.73 -4.13 29.37
N GLU A 110 2.63 -4.07 30.35
CA GLU A 110 2.30 -3.89 31.77
C GLU A 110 1.95 -2.42 32.12
N LYS A 111 2.22 -1.48 31.22
CA LYS A 111 2.01 -0.03 31.44
C LYS A 111 0.62 0.43 31.03
N GLU A 112 0.15 1.50 31.67
CA GLU A 112 -1.12 2.15 31.31
C GLU A 112 -1.18 2.52 29.82
N PHE A 113 -2.34 2.27 29.21
CA PHE A 113 -2.58 2.50 27.78
C PHE A 113 -2.26 3.94 27.31
N LYS A 114 -2.51 4.94 28.17
CA LYS A 114 -2.19 6.35 27.87
C LYS A 114 -0.70 6.59 27.73
N TRP A 115 0.12 5.94 28.56
CA TRP A 115 1.57 6.04 28.49
C TRP A 115 2.10 5.41 27.20
N ARG A 116 1.55 4.25 26.81
CA ARG A 116 1.92 3.53 25.58
C ARG A 116 1.69 4.38 24.32
N ILE A 117 0.53 5.02 24.22
CA ILE A 117 0.22 5.92 23.09
C ILE A 117 1.17 7.13 23.07
N CYS A 118 1.42 7.75 24.22
CA CYS A 118 2.30 8.92 24.31
C CYS A 118 3.75 8.57 23.89
N GLN A 119 4.26 7.42 24.34
CA GLN A 119 5.58 6.94 23.98
C GLN A 119 5.68 6.60 22.49
N ALA A 120 4.69 5.88 21.94
CA ALA A 120 4.63 5.57 20.51
C ALA A 120 4.56 6.85 19.65
N PHE A 121 3.76 7.84 20.07
CA PHE A 121 3.67 9.13 19.38
C PHE A 121 4.99 9.90 19.40
N LYS A 122 5.70 9.93 20.54
CA LYS A 122 7.03 10.57 20.62
C LYS A 122 8.03 9.93 19.66
N ASN A 123 8.08 8.60 19.61
CA ASN A 123 8.95 7.87 18.68
C ASN A 123 8.54 8.10 17.22
N GLN A 124 7.24 8.17 16.94
CA GLN A 124 6.71 8.49 15.62
C GLN A 124 7.17 9.87 15.12
N VAL A 125 7.13 10.89 15.98
CA VAL A 125 7.60 12.24 15.63
C VAL A 125 9.10 12.24 15.34
N ILE A 126 9.90 11.53 16.15
CA ILE A 126 11.35 11.40 15.91
C ILE A 126 11.62 10.75 14.56
N LEU A 127 10.90 9.67 14.22
CA LEU A 127 11.04 8.98 12.93
C LEU A 127 10.66 9.89 11.76
N LEU A 128 9.59 10.68 11.87
CA LEU A 128 9.20 11.64 10.82
C LEU A 128 10.26 12.72 10.60
N VAL A 129 10.90 13.21 11.66
CA VAL A 129 12.00 14.18 11.56
C VAL A 129 13.19 13.56 10.82
N VAL A 130 13.60 12.34 11.19
CA VAL A 130 14.70 11.63 10.50
C VAL A 130 14.37 11.40 9.04
N LEU A 131 13.15 10.96 8.73
CA LEU A 131 12.68 10.74 7.37
C LEU A 131 12.68 12.03 6.54
N ALA A 132 12.25 13.15 7.12
CA ALA A 132 12.32 14.47 6.46
C ALA A 132 13.76 14.89 6.17
N VAL A 133 14.68 14.66 7.12
CA VAL A 133 16.12 14.98 6.95
C VAL A 133 16.78 14.12 5.87
N ILE A 134 16.29 12.90 5.62
CA ILE A 134 16.81 12.05 4.53
C ILE A 134 16.17 12.42 3.19
N ILE A 135 14.84 12.53 3.14
CA ILE A 135 14.11 12.77 1.89
C ILE A 135 14.40 14.15 1.32
N PHE A 136 14.53 15.18 2.17
CA PHE A 136 14.68 16.55 1.70
C PHE A 136 15.98 16.78 0.90
N PRO A 137 17.17 16.38 1.38
CA PRO A 137 18.40 16.43 0.59
C PRO A 137 18.34 15.57 -0.68
N THR A 138 17.79 14.35 -0.59
CA THR A 138 17.65 13.47 -1.76
C THR A 138 16.77 14.11 -2.83
N TYR A 139 15.66 14.73 -2.44
CA TYR A 139 14.78 15.45 -3.36
C TYR A 139 15.47 16.65 -4.02
N VAL A 140 16.22 17.45 -3.25
CA VAL A 140 16.95 18.61 -3.78
C VAL A 140 18.03 18.19 -4.79
N THR A 141 18.71 17.06 -4.55
CA THR A 141 19.84 16.62 -5.36
C THR A 141 19.46 15.72 -6.54
N MET A 142 18.40 14.92 -6.42
CA MET A 142 18.04 13.86 -7.39
C MET A 142 16.68 14.08 -8.07
N ASN A 143 16.19 15.32 -8.09
CA ASN A 143 14.91 15.68 -8.73
C ASN A 143 14.85 15.30 -10.22
N TYR A 144 15.96 15.41 -10.96
CA TYR A 144 15.99 15.20 -12.40
C TYR A 144 16.62 13.86 -12.76
N ALA A 145 15.89 13.03 -13.50
CA ALA A 145 16.41 11.84 -14.15
C ALA A 145 16.41 12.06 -15.67
N TYR A 146 17.60 12.10 -16.28
CA TYR A 146 17.75 12.17 -17.73
C TYR A 146 17.78 10.76 -18.32
N PHE A 147 16.75 10.40 -19.06
CA PHE A 147 16.71 9.15 -19.83
C PHE A 147 17.06 9.44 -21.29
N PRO A 148 18.18 8.92 -21.83
CA PRO A 148 18.47 9.07 -23.25
C PRO A 148 17.51 8.20 -24.07
N VAL A 149 16.62 8.83 -24.83
CA VAL A 149 15.71 8.12 -25.75
C VAL A 149 16.28 8.22 -27.16
N ASN A 150 16.72 7.09 -27.70
CA ASN A 150 17.04 6.98 -29.13
C ASN A 150 15.75 6.67 -29.89
N VAL A 151 15.24 7.68 -30.61
CA VAL A 151 14.03 7.51 -31.42
C VAL A 151 14.43 6.90 -32.75
N HIS A 152 14.08 5.64 -32.95
CA HIS A 152 14.20 5.00 -34.26
C HIS A 152 12.91 5.28 -35.04
N THR A 153 12.95 6.23 -35.98
CA THR A 153 11.86 6.43 -36.94
C THR A 153 11.94 5.35 -38.01
N CYS A 154 10.95 4.48 -38.08
CA CYS A 154 10.78 3.60 -39.24
C CYS A 154 10.14 4.41 -40.37
N ASP A 155 10.82 4.52 -41.52
CA ASP A 155 10.22 5.07 -42.73
C ASP A 155 9.09 4.13 -43.18
N VAL A 156 7.86 4.61 -43.08
CA VAL A 156 6.70 3.91 -43.64
C VAL A 156 6.79 4.10 -45.15
N VAL A 157 7.21 3.05 -45.87
CA VAL A 157 7.21 3.04 -47.33
C VAL A 157 5.77 3.24 -47.79
N GLN A 158 5.51 4.38 -48.45
CA GLN A 158 4.22 4.73 -49.05
C GLN A 158 3.85 3.82 -50.21
#